data_AF-A0A840N110-F1
#
_entry.id   AF-A0A840N110-F1
#
_cell.length_a   1.000
_cell.length_b   1.000
_cell.length_c   1.000
_cell.angle_alpha   90.00
_cell.angle_beta   90.00
_cell.angle_gamma   90.00
#
_symmetry.space_group_name_H-M   'P 1'
#
loop_
_entity.id
_entity.type
_entity.pdbx_description
1 polymer ?
#
loop_
_entity_poly.entity_id
_entity_poly.type
_entity_poly.pdbx_seq_one_letter_code
_entity_poly.pdbx_strand_id
1 'polypeptide(L)'
;MIAVAAPSFRRERALLKRGVWPVAGCDEAGRGPLAGPVVAAAVILDPKRVPKGIDDSKRLTRERREELFEEICATALVSVAIAPPSRIDRDNILRASLWALARAVHALPETPKHVFVDGRDRLATSCDCEAVIGGDGIVLSIAAASIVAKVSRDRLMCRLAQDHPGYGFEQHMGYGVPAHLEALDRLGPTIHHRRFFAPVAASRRKHFGEDDTPAAAQIEMIMSSEEAIAAI
;
A
#
# COMPACT_ATOMS: atom_id res chain seq x y z
N MET A 1 -23.70 9.84 19.09
CA MET A 1 -22.64 9.13 18.32
C MET A 1 -23.12 7.71 18.06
N ILE A 2 -23.29 7.31 16.81
CA ILE A 2 -23.50 5.88 16.49
C ILE A 2 -22.16 5.20 16.73
N ALA A 3 -22.07 4.34 17.74
CA ALA A 3 -20.87 3.54 17.94
C ALA A 3 -20.69 2.63 16.73
N VAL A 4 -19.71 2.93 15.88
CA VAL A 4 -19.35 2.06 14.75
C VAL A 4 -18.83 0.75 15.34
N ALA A 5 -19.56 -0.33 15.08
CA ALA A 5 -19.23 -1.66 15.57
C ALA A 5 -17.82 -2.08 15.13
N ALA A 6 -17.12 -2.83 15.98
CA ALA A 6 -15.83 -3.41 15.64
C ALA A 6 -15.99 -4.49 14.55
N PRO A 7 -14.96 -4.74 13.73
CA PRO A 7 -14.97 -5.82 12.76
C PRO A 7 -15.18 -7.18 13.43
N SER A 8 -15.76 -8.14 12.71
CA SER A 8 -16.08 -9.45 13.30
C SER A 8 -15.76 -10.60 12.34
N PHE A 9 -15.40 -11.76 12.90
CA PHE A 9 -15.08 -12.98 12.15
C PHE A 9 -16.32 -13.70 11.57
N ARG A 10 -17.42 -12.97 11.32
CA ARG A 10 -18.71 -13.56 10.92
C ARG A 10 -18.68 -14.03 9.46
N ARG A 11 -18.10 -13.26 8.54
CA ARG A 11 -18.07 -13.58 7.11
C ARG A 11 -17.13 -14.75 6.83
N GLU A 12 -15.95 -14.73 7.44
CA GLU A 12 -14.96 -15.81 7.37
C GLU A 12 -15.56 -17.12 7.90
N ARG A 13 -16.23 -17.06 9.07
CA ARG A 13 -16.89 -18.23 9.65
C ARG A 13 -18.05 -18.76 8.80
N ALA A 14 -18.78 -17.90 8.10
CA ALA A 14 -19.83 -18.32 7.18
C ALA A 14 -19.27 -19.11 5.99
N LEU A 15 -18.14 -18.66 5.43
CA LEU A 15 -17.43 -19.39 4.37
C LEU A 15 -16.84 -20.71 4.87
N LEU A 16 -16.23 -20.71 6.05
CA LEU A 16 -15.69 -21.93 6.67
C LEU A 16 -16.79 -23.00 6.84
N LYS A 17 -17.99 -22.62 7.33
CA LYS A 17 -19.14 -23.53 7.45
C LYS A 17 -19.61 -24.11 6.12
N ARG A 18 -19.33 -23.44 5.01
CA ARG A 18 -19.65 -23.88 3.64
C ARG A 18 -18.51 -24.71 3.01
N GLY A 19 -17.47 -25.05 3.76
CA GLY A 19 -16.30 -25.79 3.25
C GLY A 19 -15.32 -24.94 2.44
N VAL A 20 -15.47 -23.60 2.46
CA VAL A 20 -14.56 -22.66 1.80
C VAL A 20 -13.48 -22.26 2.80
N TRP A 21 -12.32 -22.88 2.69
CA TRP A 21 -11.13 -22.62 3.49
C TRP A 21 -9.87 -22.95 2.68
N PRO A 22 -8.78 -22.17 2.75
CA PRO A 22 -8.60 -20.97 3.59
C PRO A 22 -9.32 -19.70 3.11
N VAL A 23 -9.56 -18.77 4.03
CA VAL A 23 -10.12 -17.43 3.75
C VAL A 23 -9.12 -16.37 4.18
N ALA A 24 -8.74 -15.49 3.26
CA ALA A 24 -7.85 -14.37 3.55
C ALA A 24 -8.59 -13.03 3.54
N GLY A 25 -8.05 -12.07 4.29
CA GLY A 25 -8.35 -10.66 4.16
C GLY A 25 -7.14 -9.91 3.59
N CYS A 26 -7.37 -8.83 2.85
CA CYS A 26 -6.33 -8.07 2.17
C CYS A 26 -6.62 -6.57 2.26
N ASP A 27 -5.59 -5.77 2.53
CA ASP A 27 -5.66 -4.31 2.64
C ASP A 27 -4.29 -3.67 2.34
N GLU A 28 -4.28 -2.36 2.07
CA GLU A 28 -3.09 -1.57 1.79
C GLU A 28 -2.94 -0.30 2.65
N ALA A 29 -1.69 0.06 2.92
CA ALA A 29 -1.30 1.33 3.51
C ALA A 29 -0.49 2.17 2.51
N GLY A 30 -0.69 3.49 2.56
CA GLY A 30 0.19 4.43 1.87
C GLY A 30 -0.26 4.89 0.50
N ARG A 31 -1.56 4.98 0.21
CA ARG A 31 -2.01 5.52 -1.09
C ARG A 31 -1.85 7.03 -1.24
N GLY A 32 -2.14 7.80 -0.19
CA GLY A 32 -2.08 9.26 -0.20
C GLY A 32 -0.70 9.96 -0.07
N PRO A 33 0.33 9.36 0.56
CA PRO A 33 1.64 9.99 0.75
C PRO A 33 2.32 10.48 -0.54
N LEU A 34 3.11 11.54 -0.42
CA LEU A 34 3.98 12.05 -1.49
C LEU A 34 5.24 11.20 -1.66
N ALA A 35 5.68 10.52 -0.60
CA ALA A 35 6.87 9.70 -0.58
C ALA A 35 6.63 8.30 0.01
N GLY A 36 7.49 7.38 -0.39
CA GLY A 36 7.48 5.99 0.05
C GLY A 36 6.48 5.11 -0.72
N PRO A 37 6.53 3.80 -0.46
CA PRO A 37 5.76 2.81 -1.21
C PRO A 37 4.29 2.77 -0.79
N VAL A 38 3.49 2.06 -1.59
CA VAL A 38 2.29 1.38 -1.10
C VAL A 38 2.72 0.03 -0.56
N VAL A 39 2.24 -0.32 0.63
CA VAL A 39 2.47 -1.63 1.25
C VAL A 39 1.11 -2.32 1.37
N ALA A 40 0.98 -3.50 0.80
CA ALA A 40 -0.20 -4.33 0.93
C ALA A 40 0.12 -5.56 1.79
N ALA A 41 -0.87 -6.04 2.52
CA ALA A 41 -0.77 -7.29 3.28
C ALA A 41 -1.96 -8.19 2.97
N ALA A 42 -1.74 -9.50 3.07
CA ALA A 42 -2.80 -10.49 3.07
C ALA A 42 -2.64 -11.39 4.29
N VAL A 43 -3.75 -11.70 4.96
CA VAL A 43 -3.77 -12.42 6.24
C VAL A 43 -4.85 -13.51 6.22
N ILE A 44 -4.46 -14.75 6.54
CA ILE A 44 -5.36 -15.86 6.87
C ILE A 44 -5.28 -16.06 8.39
N LEU A 45 -6.31 -15.65 9.11
CA LEU A 45 -6.41 -15.84 10.57
C LEU A 45 -6.68 -17.30 10.93
N ASP A 46 -5.99 -17.85 11.93
CA ASP A 46 -6.35 -19.15 12.50
C ASP A 46 -7.66 -19.02 13.31
N PRO A 47 -8.76 -19.71 12.95
CA PRO A 47 -10.04 -19.61 13.65
C PRO A 47 -9.98 -19.97 15.14
N LYS A 48 -8.96 -20.71 15.57
CA LYS A 48 -8.77 -21.14 16.97
C LYS A 48 -7.86 -20.19 17.75
N ARG A 49 -7.14 -19.28 17.10
CA ARG A 49 -6.11 -18.42 17.72
C ARG A 49 -6.18 -16.97 17.26
N VAL A 50 -7.39 -16.49 16.97
CA VAL A 50 -7.63 -15.10 16.55
C VAL A 50 -7.24 -14.13 17.68
N PRO A 51 -6.30 -13.20 17.44
CA PRO A 51 -5.94 -12.16 18.41
C PRO A 51 -7.14 -11.30 18.83
N LYS A 52 -7.19 -10.89 20.10
CA LYS A 52 -8.28 -10.05 20.62
C LYS A 52 -8.01 -8.57 20.39
N GLY A 53 -9.05 -7.82 20.07
CA GLY A 53 -8.95 -6.35 19.94
C GLY A 53 -8.42 -5.87 18.59
N ILE A 54 -8.41 -6.73 17.56
CA ILE A 54 -8.26 -6.28 16.17
C ILE A 54 -9.43 -5.34 15.84
N ASP A 55 -9.10 -4.18 15.30
CA ASP A 55 -10.02 -3.15 14.79
C ASP A 55 -9.36 -2.44 13.59
N ASP A 56 -10.05 -1.51 12.94
CA ASP A 56 -9.45 -0.62 11.94
C ASP A 56 -8.17 -0.02 12.52
N SER A 57 -7.06 -0.20 11.80
CA SER A 57 -5.76 0.28 12.24
C SER A 57 -5.78 1.77 12.63
N LYS A 58 -6.55 2.62 11.96
CA LYS A 58 -6.66 4.06 12.25
C LYS A 58 -7.31 4.36 13.61
N ARG A 59 -8.10 3.43 14.15
CA ARG A 59 -8.75 3.53 15.47
C ARG A 59 -7.86 3.05 16.62
N LEU A 60 -6.73 2.42 16.31
CA LEU A 60 -5.78 1.90 17.30
C LEU A 60 -4.65 2.90 17.56
N THR A 61 -4.15 2.93 18.79
CA THR A 61 -2.88 3.63 19.09
C THR A 61 -1.72 2.96 18.37
N ARG A 62 -0.57 3.64 18.29
CA ARG A 62 0.63 3.05 17.65
C ARG A 62 1.09 1.81 18.41
N GLU A 63 1.13 1.90 19.73
CA GLU A 63 1.59 0.86 20.64
C GLU A 63 0.70 -0.39 20.50
N ARG A 64 -0.63 -0.22 20.55
CA ARG A 64 -1.54 -1.35 20.42
C ARG A 64 -1.47 -2.01 19.04
N ARG A 65 -1.19 -1.23 17.99
CA ARG A 65 -1.03 -1.73 16.63
C ARG A 65 0.25 -2.56 16.47
N GLU A 66 1.34 -2.15 17.12
CA GLU A 66 2.60 -2.91 17.17
C GLU A 66 2.42 -4.23 17.94
N GLU A 67 1.74 -4.22 19.09
CA GLU A 67 1.40 -5.44 19.83
C GLU A 67 0.56 -6.42 18.98
N LEU A 68 -0.51 -5.91 18.37
CA LEU A 68 -1.37 -6.72 17.51
C LEU A 68 -0.65 -7.24 16.26
N PHE A 69 0.30 -6.47 15.70
CA PHE A 69 1.14 -6.93 14.61
C PHE A 69 1.89 -8.21 14.99
N GLU A 70 2.56 -8.20 16.16
CA GLU A 70 3.31 -9.37 16.64
C GLU A 70 2.36 -10.54 16.95
N GLU A 71 1.21 -10.28 17.58
CA GLU A 71 0.18 -11.31 17.83
C GLU A 71 -0.34 -11.94 16.53
N ILE A 72 -0.65 -11.13 15.51
CA ILE A 72 -1.14 -11.61 14.20
C ILE A 72 -0.05 -12.44 13.50
N CYS A 73 1.19 -11.95 13.45
CA CYS A 73 2.29 -12.68 12.81
C CYS A 73 2.60 -14.01 13.51
N ALA A 74 2.35 -14.12 14.82
CA ALA A 74 2.56 -15.35 15.59
C ALA A 74 1.44 -16.40 15.40
N THR A 75 0.22 -15.98 15.04
CA THR A 75 -0.95 -16.88 15.03
C THR A 75 -1.65 -17.04 13.68
N ALA A 76 -1.30 -16.23 12.68
CA ALA A 76 -1.91 -16.23 11.35
C ALA A 76 -0.88 -16.51 10.24
N LEU A 77 -1.35 -16.87 9.05
CA LEU A 77 -0.52 -16.82 7.85
C LEU A 77 -0.56 -15.42 7.27
N VAL A 78 0.62 -14.82 7.09
CA VAL A 78 0.75 -13.41 6.69
C VAL A 78 1.69 -13.32 5.49
N SER A 79 1.39 -12.40 4.60
CA SER A 79 2.27 -11.98 3.52
C SER A 79 2.21 -10.47 3.35
N VAL A 80 3.31 -9.89 2.87
CA VAL A 80 3.42 -8.45 2.60
C VAL A 80 4.02 -8.25 1.21
N ALA A 81 3.47 -7.31 0.46
CA ALA A 81 3.99 -6.88 -0.83
C ALA A 81 4.14 -5.36 -0.89
N ILE A 82 5.16 -4.90 -1.60
CA ILE A 82 5.55 -3.49 -1.62
C ILE A 82 5.56 -3.03 -3.08
N ALA A 83 4.76 -2.00 -3.39
CA ALA A 83 4.86 -1.27 -4.65
C ALA A 83 5.74 -0.01 -4.43
N PRO A 84 6.98 0.01 -4.97
CA PRO A 84 7.87 1.15 -4.82
C PRO A 84 7.35 2.39 -5.59
N PRO A 85 7.84 3.60 -5.28
CA PRO A 85 7.49 4.81 -6.03
C PRO A 85 7.68 4.68 -7.55
N SER A 86 8.75 4.03 -8.01
CA SER A 86 8.98 3.75 -9.43
C SER A 86 7.84 2.94 -10.09
N ARG A 87 7.20 2.05 -9.33
CA ARG A 87 6.04 1.29 -9.79
C ARG A 87 4.78 2.16 -9.84
N ILE A 88 4.60 3.02 -8.84
CA ILE A 88 3.48 3.98 -8.77
C ILE A 88 3.56 4.95 -9.93
N ASP A 89 4.75 5.46 -10.23
CA ASP A 89 4.99 6.40 -11.33
C ASP A 89 4.72 5.74 -12.69
N ARG A 90 5.05 4.45 -12.85
CA ARG A 90 4.82 3.70 -14.09
C ARG A 90 3.36 3.32 -14.32
N ASP A 91 2.67 2.83 -13.29
CA ASP A 91 1.35 2.19 -13.44
C ASP A 91 0.19 3.08 -12.99
N ASN A 92 0.45 4.24 -12.35
CA ASN A 92 -0.46 5.01 -11.50
C ASN A 92 -0.76 4.37 -10.13
N ILE A 93 -1.24 5.20 -9.19
CA ILE A 93 -1.46 4.78 -7.79
C ILE A 93 -2.50 3.66 -7.64
N LEU A 94 -3.58 3.68 -8.42
CA LEU A 94 -4.62 2.65 -8.32
C LEU A 94 -4.08 1.29 -8.79
N ARG A 95 -3.44 1.23 -9.95
CA ARG A 95 -2.93 -0.03 -10.50
C ARG A 95 -1.74 -0.56 -9.71
N ALA A 96 -0.88 0.32 -9.19
CA ALA A 96 0.21 -0.07 -8.30
C ALA A 96 -0.31 -0.68 -6.99
N SER A 97 -1.37 -0.09 -6.40
CA SER A 97 -2.05 -0.66 -5.22
C SER A 97 -2.67 -2.03 -5.52
N LEU A 98 -3.46 -2.15 -6.60
CA LEU A 98 -4.07 -3.43 -6.99
C LEU A 98 -3.02 -4.51 -7.27
N TRP A 99 -1.89 -4.12 -7.87
CA TRP A 99 -0.77 -5.02 -8.07
C TRP A 99 -0.15 -5.47 -6.74
N ALA A 100 0.06 -4.58 -5.77
CA ALA A 100 0.59 -4.94 -4.46
C ALA A 100 -0.37 -5.88 -3.71
N LEU A 101 -1.68 -5.60 -3.70
CA LEU A 101 -2.69 -6.45 -3.09
C LEU A 101 -2.69 -7.86 -3.71
N ALA A 102 -2.72 -7.97 -5.03
CA ALA A 102 -2.65 -9.26 -5.72
C ALA A 102 -1.34 -9.99 -5.43
N ARG A 103 -0.21 -9.28 -5.34
CA ARG A 103 1.09 -9.87 -4.96
C ARG A 103 1.10 -10.38 -3.53
N ALA A 104 0.48 -9.68 -2.58
CA ALA A 104 0.34 -10.14 -1.21
C ALA A 104 -0.45 -11.45 -1.18
N VAL A 105 -1.64 -11.50 -1.79
CA VAL A 105 -2.46 -12.72 -1.88
C VAL A 105 -1.66 -13.90 -2.45
N HIS A 106 -0.96 -13.71 -3.58
CA HIS A 106 -0.16 -14.77 -4.19
C HIS A 106 1.06 -15.22 -3.36
N ALA A 107 1.53 -14.39 -2.43
CA ALA A 107 2.68 -14.68 -1.58
C ALA A 107 2.28 -15.32 -0.24
N LEU A 108 0.99 -15.56 0.00
CA LEU A 108 0.56 -16.30 1.17
C LEU A 108 1.17 -17.72 1.17
N PRO A 109 1.62 -18.24 2.33
CA PRO A 109 2.16 -19.60 2.44
C PRO A 109 1.19 -20.71 2.02
N GLU A 110 -0.12 -20.42 2.12
CA GLU A 110 -1.19 -21.30 1.68
C GLU A 110 -2.11 -20.52 0.74
N THR A 111 -2.46 -21.10 -0.41
CA THR A 111 -3.34 -20.45 -1.38
C THR A 111 -4.77 -20.37 -0.82
N PRO A 112 -5.34 -19.16 -0.61
CA PRO A 112 -6.71 -19.04 -0.12
C PRO A 112 -7.70 -19.49 -1.19
N LYS A 113 -8.84 -20.06 -0.75
CA LYS A 113 -9.99 -20.31 -1.64
C LYS A 113 -10.82 -19.06 -1.85
N HIS A 114 -10.83 -18.15 -0.88
CA HIS A 114 -11.55 -16.89 -0.94
C HIS A 114 -10.75 -15.75 -0.31
N VAL A 115 -10.85 -14.55 -0.88
CA VAL A 115 -10.21 -13.33 -0.40
C VAL A 115 -11.23 -12.22 -0.27
N PHE A 116 -11.33 -11.65 0.93
CA PHE A 116 -11.95 -10.34 1.13
C PHE A 116 -10.89 -9.26 0.93
N VAL A 117 -11.15 -8.26 0.10
CA VAL A 117 -10.24 -7.12 -0.14
C VAL A 117 -10.92 -5.81 0.25
N ASP A 118 -10.21 -4.93 0.95
CA ASP A 118 -10.76 -3.59 1.25
C ASP A 118 -10.95 -2.77 -0.02
N GLY A 119 -12.01 -1.97 -0.03
CA GLY A 119 -12.35 -1.08 -1.12
C GLY A 119 -13.35 -1.67 -2.12
N ARG A 120 -13.30 -1.19 -3.35
CA ARG A 120 -14.35 -1.42 -4.37
C ARG A 120 -13.93 -2.35 -5.49
N ASP A 121 -12.63 -2.57 -5.64
CA ASP A 121 -12.04 -3.19 -6.81
C ASP A 121 -11.67 -4.65 -6.49
N ARG A 122 -12.13 -5.58 -7.31
CA ARG A 122 -11.75 -7.00 -7.19
C ARG A 122 -10.31 -7.19 -7.67
N LEU A 123 -9.60 -8.13 -7.04
CA LEU A 123 -8.25 -8.50 -7.45
C LEU A 123 -8.29 -9.51 -8.59
N ALA A 124 -7.32 -9.40 -9.51
CA ALA A 124 -7.06 -10.42 -10.51
C ALA A 124 -6.27 -11.57 -9.87
N THR A 125 -6.99 -12.46 -9.18
CA THR A 125 -6.44 -13.63 -8.49
C THR A 125 -7.14 -14.91 -8.94
N SER A 126 -6.48 -16.06 -8.80
CA SER A 126 -7.06 -17.36 -9.14
C SER A 126 -8.13 -17.85 -8.16
N CYS A 127 -8.21 -17.25 -6.98
CA CYS A 127 -9.21 -17.54 -5.96
C CYS A 127 -10.40 -16.59 -6.06
N ASP A 128 -11.53 -16.99 -5.45
CA ASP A 128 -12.69 -16.11 -5.33
C ASP A 128 -12.29 -14.83 -4.58
N CYS A 129 -12.71 -13.68 -5.11
CA CYS A 129 -12.41 -12.38 -4.53
C CYS A 129 -13.70 -11.58 -4.32
N GLU A 130 -13.92 -11.08 -3.11
CA GLU A 130 -15.00 -10.16 -2.75
C GLU A 130 -14.41 -8.82 -2.29
N ALA A 131 -14.76 -7.74 -2.97
CA ALA A 131 -14.39 -6.40 -2.55
C ALA A 131 -15.40 -5.86 -1.53
N VAL A 132 -14.90 -5.31 -0.42
CA VAL A 132 -15.71 -4.81 0.69
C VAL A 132 -15.31 -3.38 1.01
N ILE A 133 -16.19 -2.42 0.71
CA ILE A 133 -15.94 -1.00 1.00
C ILE A 133 -15.95 -0.79 2.52
N GLY A 134 -14.84 -0.26 3.07
CA GLY A 134 -14.67 -0.12 4.52
C GLY A 134 -14.58 -1.47 5.22
N GLY A 135 -13.94 -2.44 4.55
CA GLY A 135 -13.80 -3.80 4.98
C GLY A 135 -12.99 -3.93 6.27
N ASP A 136 -12.05 -3.02 6.53
CA ASP A 136 -11.27 -2.93 7.77
C ASP A 136 -12.15 -2.71 9.02
N GLY A 137 -13.30 -2.04 8.87
CA GLY A 137 -14.30 -1.88 9.92
C GLY A 137 -15.33 -3.03 10.02
N ILE A 138 -15.32 -4.00 9.11
CA ILE A 138 -16.41 -5.00 8.97
C ILE A 138 -15.89 -6.43 9.09
N VAL A 139 -14.81 -6.76 8.37
CA VAL A 139 -14.26 -8.10 8.16
C VAL A 139 -12.94 -8.20 8.92
N LEU A 140 -12.87 -9.15 9.85
CA LEU A 140 -11.75 -9.21 10.81
C LEU A 140 -10.40 -9.52 10.15
N SER A 141 -10.41 -10.34 9.11
CA SER A 141 -9.21 -10.64 8.33
C SER A 141 -8.71 -9.44 7.52
N ILE A 142 -9.60 -8.56 7.01
CA ILE A 142 -9.20 -7.29 6.38
C ILE A 142 -8.60 -6.38 7.46
N ALA A 143 -9.26 -6.25 8.61
CA ALA A 143 -8.75 -5.44 9.73
C ALA A 143 -7.34 -5.89 10.16
N ALA A 144 -7.10 -7.21 10.24
CA ALA A 144 -5.77 -7.76 10.51
C ALA A 144 -4.75 -7.39 9.41
N ALA A 145 -5.13 -7.47 8.13
CA ALA A 145 -4.28 -7.04 7.03
C ALA A 145 -3.96 -5.53 7.07
N SER A 146 -4.93 -4.69 7.45
CA SER A 146 -4.75 -3.24 7.63
C SER A 146 -3.65 -2.92 8.65
N ILE A 147 -3.63 -3.65 9.77
CA ILE A 147 -2.64 -3.53 10.84
C ILE A 147 -1.26 -3.92 10.31
N VAL A 148 -1.15 -5.08 9.65
CA VAL A 148 0.10 -5.57 9.08
C VAL A 148 0.66 -4.61 8.05
N ALA A 149 -0.16 -4.14 7.11
CA ALA A 149 0.24 -3.20 6.07
C ALA A 149 0.73 -1.87 6.69
N LYS A 150 -0.01 -1.34 7.67
CA LYS A 150 0.28 -0.06 8.31
C LYS A 150 1.56 -0.10 9.13
N VAL A 151 1.73 -1.08 10.01
CA VAL A 151 2.95 -1.22 10.83
C VAL A 151 4.16 -1.45 9.94
N SER A 152 4.05 -2.34 8.95
CA SER A 152 5.14 -2.60 7.99
C SER A 152 5.56 -1.34 7.25
N ARG A 153 4.59 -0.54 6.78
CA ARG A 153 4.85 0.71 6.09
C ARG A 153 5.48 1.75 7.00
N ASP A 154 4.97 1.96 8.20
CA ASP A 154 5.51 2.96 9.12
C ASP A 154 6.95 2.62 9.52
N ARG A 155 7.25 1.34 9.80
CA ARG A 155 8.62 0.85 10.02
C ARG A 155 9.55 1.10 8.81
N LEU A 156 9.04 1.00 7.57
CA LEU A 156 9.80 1.35 6.36
C LEU A 156 10.06 2.86 6.26
N MET A 157 9.07 3.70 6.58
CA MET A 157 9.22 5.16 6.56
C MET A 157 10.19 5.65 7.64
N CYS A 158 10.19 5.05 8.82
CA CYS A 158 11.17 5.35 9.88
C CYS A 158 12.61 4.99 9.44
N ARG A 159 12.81 3.89 8.73
CA ARG A 159 14.13 3.56 8.14
C ARG A 159 14.52 4.56 7.07
N LEU A 160 13.57 4.92 6.19
CA LEU A 160 13.81 5.91 5.16
C LEU A 160 14.22 7.28 5.72
N ALA A 161 13.69 7.66 6.88
CA ALA A 161 14.09 8.89 7.58
C ALA A 161 15.58 8.90 7.99
N GLN A 162 16.14 7.74 8.31
CA GLN A 162 17.56 7.61 8.67
C GLN A 162 18.45 7.80 7.43
N ASP A 163 18.04 7.24 6.29
CA ASP A 163 18.77 7.34 5.02
C ASP A 163 18.62 8.73 4.38
N HIS A 164 17.51 9.43 4.64
CA HIS A 164 17.20 10.76 4.10
C HIS A 164 16.83 11.73 5.23
N PRO A 165 17.82 12.15 6.06
CA PRO A 165 17.57 13.05 7.17
C PRO A 165 17.09 14.43 6.70
N GLY A 166 16.27 15.08 7.52
CA GLY A 166 15.74 16.42 7.25
C GLY A 166 14.39 16.46 6.51
N TYR A 167 13.88 15.32 6.04
CA TYR A 167 12.53 15.22 5.46
C TYR A 167 11.40 14.99 6.47
N GLY A 168 11.69 14.45 7.67
CA GLY A 168 10.68 14.18 8.70
C GLY A 168 9.80 12.94 8.47
N PHE A 169 10.27 11.99 7.64
CA PHE A 169 9.51 10.80 7.26
C PHE A 169 9.04 9.95 8.45
N GLU A 170 9.78 9.95 9.55
CA GLU A 170 9.45 9.25 10.80
C GLU A 170 8.28 9.87 11.57
N GLN A 171 7.88 11.09 11.22
CA GLN A 171 6.77 11.81 11.87
C GLN A 171 5.50 11.72 11.03
N HIS A 172 5.58 12.12 9.76
CA HIS A 172 4.42 12.21 8.87
C HIS A 172 4.35 11.08 7.85
N MET A 173 5.22 10.07 7.90
CA MET A 173 5.15 8.85 7.06
C MET A 173 5.05 9.13 5.55
N GLY A 174 5.64 10.24 5.10
CA GLY A 174 5.60 10.71 3.71
C GLY A 174 4.32 11.44 3.28
N TYR A 175 3.34 11.65 4.17
CA TYR A 175 2.16 12.48 3.86
C TYR A 175 2.54 13.94 3.60
N GLY A 176 1.79 14.63 2.73
CA GLY A 176 2.04 16.02 2.33
C GLY A 176 1.58 17.03 3.37
N VAL A 177 2.17 16.98 4.56
CA VAL A 177 1.98 17.99 5.63
C VAL A 177 2.91 19.19 5.39
N PRO A 178 2.64 20.37 5.99
CA PRO A 178 3.47 21.56 5.78
C PRO A 178 4.98 21.32 5.96
N ALA A 179 5.39 20.64 7.04
CA ALA A 179 6.78 20.30 7.29
C ALA A 179 7.43 19.47 6.17
N HIS A 180 6.68 18.56 5.54
CA HIS A 180 7.19 17.76 4.42
C HIS A 180 7.32 18.60 3.16
N LEU A 181 6.37 19.50 2.89
CA LEU A 181 6.42 20.41 1.75
C LEU A 181 7.59 21.40 1.88
N GLU A 182 7.84 21.92 3.08
CA GLU A 182 8.99 22.77 3.38
C GLU A 182 10.32 22.02 3.17
N ALA A 183 10.41 20.77 3.65
CA ALA A 183 11.60 19.95 3.41
C ALA A 183 11.80 19.67 1.92
N LEU A 184 10.72 19.34 1.21
CA LEU A 184 10.72 19.11 -0.23
C LEU A 184 11.09 20.37 -1.04
N ASP A 185 10.76 21.56 -0.55
CA ASP A 185 11.13 22.84 -1.18
C ASP A 185 12.60 23.23 -0.94
N ARG A 186 13.15 22.81 0.21
CA ARG A 186 14.54 23.09 0.63
C ARG A 186 15.55 22.08 0.10
N LEU A 187 15.20 20.80 0.10
CA LEU A 187 16.10 19.68 -0.18
C LEU A 187 15.91 19.09 -1.58
N GLY A 188 14.83 19.46 -2.27
CA GLY A 188 14.38 18.79 -3.49
C GLY A 188 13.74 17.42 -3.23
N PRO A 189 13.27 16.73 -4.27
CA PRO A 189 12.73 15.38 -4.16
C PRO A 189 13.80 14.30 -4.32
N THR A 190 13.71 13.26 -3.49
CA THR A 190 14.51 12.03 -3.57
C THR A 190 13.88 10.98 -4.51
N ILE A 191 14.59 9.87 -4.76
CA ILE A 191 14.06 8.70 -5.50
C ILE A 191 12.82 8.06 -4.85
N HIS A 192 12.57 8.36 -3.58
CA HIS A 192 11.43 7.84 -2.84
C HIS A 192 10.18 8.69 -2.96
N HIS A 193 10.27 9.87 -3.60
CA HIS A 193 9.12 10.70 -3.90
C HIS A 193 8.42 10.23 -5.17
N ARG A 194 7.09 10.32 -5.20
CA ARG A 194 6.24 9.92 -6.32
C ARG A 194 6.22 11.05 -7.33
N ARG A 195 6.99 10.91 -8.40
CA ARG A 195 7.35 11.98 -9.33
C ARG A 195 6.16 12.75 -9.88
N PHE A 196 5.05 12.06 -10.15
CA PHE A 196 3.87 12.65 -10.78
C PHE A 196 2.83 13.20 -9.80
N PHE A 197 3.07 13.13 -8.48
CA PHE A 197 2.19 13.78 -7.51
C PHE A 197 2.45 15.29 -7.57
N ALA A 198 1.39 16.10 -7.68
CA ALA A 198 1.51 17.52 -8.04
C ALA A 198 2.54 18.33 -7.22
N PRO A 199 2.62 18.21 -5.88
CA PRO A 199 3.65 18.92 -5.10
C PRO A 199 5.08 18.45 -5.42
N VAL A 200 5.27 17.16 -5.69
CA VAL A 200 6.56 16.57 -6.04
C VAL A 200 6.98 17.03 -7.44
N ALA A 201 6.07 16.98 -8.41
CA ALA A 201 6.34 17.44 -9.78
C ALA A 201 6.74 18.92 -9.81
N ALA A 202 6.09 19.76 -9.00
CA ALA A 202 6.45 21.17 -8.87
C ALA A 202 7.86 21.35 -8.27
N SER A 203 8.18 20.64 -7.18
CA SER A 203 9.52 20.71 -6.58
C SER A 203 10.61 20.17 -7.52
N ARG A 204 10.34 19.10 -8.28
CA ARG A 204 11.27 18.58 -9.31
C ARG A 204 11.62 19.66 -10.32
N ARG A 205 10.63 20.33 -10.91
CA ARG A 205 10.86 21.41 -11.88
C ARG A 205 11.72 22.54 -11.29
N LYS A 206 11.46 22.90 -10.03
CA LYS A 206 12.24 23.94 -9.32
C LYS A 206 13.71 23.55 -9.13
N HIS A 207 14.00 22.30 -8.76
CA HIS A 207 15.36 21.88 -8.38
C HIS A 207 16.19 21.32 -9.53
N PHE A 208 15.55 20.69 -10.51
CA PHE A 208 16.23 19.93 -11.56
C PHE A 208 15.93 20.43 -12.97
N GLY A 209 15.08 21.44 -13.15
CA GLY A 209 14.65 21.92 -14.47
C GLY A 209 13.55 21.06 -15.12
N GLU A 210 13.27 21.30 -16.40
CA GLU A 210 12.17 20.68 -17.18
C GLU A 210 12.57 19.40 -17.94
N ASP A 211 13.60 18.66 -17.53
CA ASP A 211 14.01 17.43 -18.23
C ASP A 211 13.17 16.22 -17.82
N ASP A 212 11.91 16.24 -18.26
CA ASP A 212 10.95 15.16 -18.09
C ASP A 212 10.25 14.87 -19.43
N THR A 213 10.98 14.81 -20.54
CA THR A 213 10.46 14.14 -21.75
C THR A 213 10.28 12.66 -21.40
N PRO A 214 9.05 12.08 -21.50
CA PRO A 214 8.88 10.63 -21.33
C PRO A 214 9.85 9.90 -22.26
N ALA A 215 10.45 8.79 -21.82
CA ALA A 215 11.35 8.00 -22.68
C ALA A 215 10.72 7.68 -24.06
N ALA A 216 9.39 7.53 -24.12
CA ALA A 216 8.62 7.40 -25.36
C ALA A 216 8.74 8.61 -26.30
N ALA A 217 8.71 9.84 -25.77
CA ALA A 217 8.85 11.06 -26.55
C ALA A 217 10.31 11.37 -26.91
N GLN A 218 11.29 10.87 -26.15
CA GLN A 218 12.71 10.91 -26.56
C GLN A 218 12.97 9.94 -27.72
N ILE A 219 12.35 8.75 -27.71
CA ILE A 219 12.41 7.79 -28.81
C ILE A 219 11.75 8.37 -30.08
N GLU A 220 10.57 9.00 -29.97
CA GLU A 220 9.92 9.69 -31.11
C GLU A 220 10.77 10.84 -31.68
N MET A 221 11.42 11.64 -30.83
CA MET A 221 12.31 12.70 -31.31
C MET A 221 13.54 12.15 -32.02
N ILE A 222 14.15 11.08 -31.52
CA ILE A 222 15.32 10.43 -32.14
C ILE A 222 14.93 9.79 -33.48
N MET A 223 13.79 9.09 -33.54
CA MET A 223 13.32 8.47 -34.78
C MET A 223 12.94 9.50 -35.85
N SER A 224 12.28 10.60 -35.48
CA SER A 224 11.94 11.65 -36.46
C SER A 224 13.16 12.42 -36.97
N SER A 225 14.23 12.52 -36.18
CA SER A 225 15.49 13.14 -36.62
C SER A 225 16.33 12.21 -37.50
N GLU A 226 16.29 10.88 -37.29
CA GLU A 226 16.89 9.91 -38.22
C GLU A 226 16.15 9.85 -39.57
N GLU A 227 14.81 9.89 -39.57
CA GLU A 227 14.01 9.92 -40.81
C GLU A 227 14.23 11.19 -41.64
N ALA A 228 14.44 12.34 -40.98
CA ALA A 228 14.76 13.60 -41.66
C ALA A 228 16.16 13.62 -42.29
N ILE A 229 17.13 12.92 -41.69
CA ILE A 229 18.51 12.78 -42.23
C ILE A 229 18.54 11.79 -43.40
N ALA A 230 17.67 10.78 -43.41
CA ALA A 230 17.56 9.81 -44.49
C ALA A 230 16.83 10.35 -45.75
N ALA A 231 16.24 11.55 -45.68
CA ALA A 231 15.45 12.17 -46.75
C ALA A 231 16.19 13.27 -47.54
N ILE A 232 17.50 13.46 -47.30
CA ILE A 232 18.40 14.36 -48.05
C ILE A 232 19.39 13.51 -48.86
#